data_AF-A0A0M3ITX7-F1
#
_entry.id   AF-A0A0M3ITX7-F1
#
_cell.length_a   1.000
_cell.length_b   1.000
_cell.length_c   1.000
_cell.angle_alpha   90.00
_cell.angle_beta   90.00
_cell.angle_gamma   90.00
#
_symmetry.space_group_name_H-M   'P 1'
#
loop_
_entity.id
_entity.type
_entity.pdbx_description
1 polymer ?
#
loop_
_entity_poly.entity_id
_entity_poly.type
_entity_poly.pdbx_seq_one_letter_code
_entity_poly.pdbx_strand_id
1 'polypeptide(L)'
;MPPLSDTGAEHHNRQQNKELVNDIRYNIRRAFRRQVKEHGDWLEESTKLNVLSKLDNMESLVSYSEEIFDEKAMEYEYGELYVDKMDMFWSMVNASRFSRQLLLKRLRQPVERLGWLDNTSPMTINALYNFERNLIILPMMITRPPFADSGMPLCAFYCLLLI
;
A
#
# COMPACT_ATOMS: atom_id res chain seq x y z
N MET A 1 13.47 20.19 -0.29
CA MET A 1 13.33 19.09 0.67
C MET A 1 14.72 18.54 0.91
N PRO A 2 15.24 18.48 2.14
CA PRO A 2 16.51 17.82 2.38
C PRO A 2 16.35 16.34 2.03
N PRO A 3 17.39 15.67 1.50
CA PRO A 3 17.35 14.23 1.34
C PRO A 3 17.18 13.63 2.74
N LEU A 4 16.21 12.73 2.90
CA LEU A 4 16.11 11.91 4.10
C LEU A 4 17.46 11.20 4.26
N SER A 5 18.28 11.68 5.20
CA SER A 5 19.60 11.12 5.50
C SER A 5 19.38 9.75 6.12
N ASP A 6 19.25 8.77 5.26
CA ASP A 6 18.89 7.42 5.62
C ASP A 6 20.12 6.74 6.21
N THR A 7 20.17 6.69 7.55
CA THR A 7 21.24 5.96 8.24
C THR A 7 21.02 4.46 8.01
N GLY A 8 22.10 3.68 7.85
CA GLY A 8 21.98 2.23 7.57
C GLY A 8 21.16 1.46 8.61
N ALA A 9 21.05 1.98 9.84
CA ALA A 9 20.19 1.45 10.90
C ALA A 9 18.69 1.66 10.63
N GLU A 10 18.28 2.80 10.07
CA GLU A 10 16.89 3.08 9.71
C GLU A 10 16.43 2.23 8.53
N HIS A 11 17.30 1.99 7.54
CA HIS A 11 17.03 1.02 6.47
C HIS A 11 16.80 -0.40 7.02
N HIS A 12 17.67 -0.87 7.92
CA HIS A 12 17.55 -2.21 8.49
C HIS A 12 16.25 -2.41 9.28
N ASN A 13 15.91 -1.47 10.16
CA ASN A 13 14.67 -1.54 10.95
C ASN A 13 13.41 -1.45 10.08
N ARG A 14 13.43 -0.66 9.00
CA ARG A 14 12.28 -0.58 8.07
C ARG A 14 12.03 -1.90 7.35
N GLN A 15 13.09 -2.61 6.95
CA GLN A 15 12.95 -3.91 6.31
C GLN A 15 12.39 -4.96 7.29
N GLN A 16 12.90 -5.00 8.53
CA GLN A 16 12.38 -5.88 9.58
C GLN A 16 10.89 -5.63 9.86
N ASN A 17 10.49 -4.36 9.98
CA ASN A 17 9.09 -4.00 10.22
C ASN A 17 8.19 -4.42 9.04
N LYS A 18 8.67 -4.26 7.80
CA LYS A 18 7.96 -4.71 6.59
C LYS A 18 7.76 -6.23 6.59
N GLU A 19 8.77 -6.99 6.95
CA GLU A 19 8.70 -8.45 7.09
C GLU A 19 7.71 -8.88 8.18
N LEU A 20 7.77 -8.24 9.34
CA LEU A 20 6.84 -8.52 10.44
C LEU A 20 5.38 -8.24 10.05
N VAL A 21 5.11 -7.14 9.35
CA VAL A 21 3.77 -6.83 8.84
C VAL A 21 3.31 -7.87 7.81
N ASN A 22 4.22 -8.34 6.95
CA ASN A 22 3.92 -9.41 5.99
C ASN A 22 3.53 -10.73 6.69
N ASP A 23 4.23 -11.09 7.76
CA ASP A 23 3.96 -12.31 8.54
C ASP A 23 2.62 -12.24 9.26
N ILE A 24 2.33 -11.11 9.90
CA ILE A 24 1.05 -10.88 10.57
C ILE A 24 -0.10 -10.95 9.55
N ARG A 25 0.04 -10.31 8.39
CA ARG A 25 -0.94 -10.40 7.29
C ARG A 25 -1.19 -11.86 6.89
N TYR A 26 -0.12 -12.65 6.73
CA TYR A 26 -0.23 -14.06 6.39
C TYR A 26 -0.99 -14.85 7.46
N ASN A 27 -0.67 -14.60 8.74
CA ASN A 27 -1.34 -15.24 9.87
C ASN A 27 -2.82 -14.87 9.95
N ILE A 28 -3.19 -13.60 9.77
CA ILE A 28 -4.58 -13.14 9.74
C ILE A 28 -5.34 -13.81 8.59
N ARG A 29 -4.77 -13.85 7.40
CA ARG A 29 -5.37 -14.51 6.24
C ARG A 29 -5.61 -16.00 6.49
N ARG A 30 -4.64 -16.69 7.08
CA ARG A 30 -4.77 -18.10 7.46
C ARG A 30 -5.82 -18.31 8.55
N ALA A 31 -5.88 -17.44 9.56
CA ALA A 31 -6.88 -17.49 10.61
C ALA A 31 -8.30 -17.29 10.06
N PHE A 32 -8.48 -16.31 9.17
CA PHE A 32 -9.76 -16.06 8.50
C PHE A 32 -10.16 -17.24 7.60
N ARG A 33 -9.22 -17.80 6.83
CA ARG A 33 -9.46 -19.03 6.04
C ARG A 33 -9.97 -20.17 6.90
N ARG A 34 -9.34 -20.39 8.06
CA ARG A 34 -9.75 -21.41 9.02
C ARG A 34 -11.15 -21.12 9.58
N GLN A 35 -11.41 -19.87 9.97
CA GLN A 35 -12.72 -19.45 10.48
C GLN A 35 -13.85 -19.70 9.47
N VAL A 36 -13.64 -19.40 8.19
CA VAL A 36 -14.64 -19.66 7.13
C VAL A 36 -14.91 -21.16 6.97
N LYS A 37 -13.87 -22.00 7.10
CA LYS A 37 -14.00 -23.46 6.95
C LYS A 37 -14.65 -24.12 8.17
N GLU A 38 -14.20 -23.77 9.36
CA GLU A 38 -14.55 -24.45 10.62
C GLU A 38 -15.79 -23.86 11.32
N HIS A 39 -16.09 -22.58 11.08
CA HIS A 39 -17.15 -21.84 11.78
C HIS A 39 -18.08 -21.08 10.83
N GLY A 40 -18.03 -21.39 9.53
CA GLY A 40 -18.85 -20.76 8.50
C GLY A 40 -20.21 -21.41 8.31
N ASP A 41 -20.81 -22.04 9.31
CA ASP A 41 -22.05 -22.85 9.15
C ASP A 41 -23.26 -22.04 8.66
N TRP A 42 -23.21 -20.71 8.78
CA TRP A 42 -24.19 -19.78 8.25
C TRP A 42 -24.06 -19.53 6.74
N LEU A 43 -22.98 -19.99 6.11
CA LEU A 43 -22.73 -19.89 4.67
C LEU A 43 -23.06 -21.22 3.97
N GLU A 44 -23.72 -21.11 2.81
CA GLU A 44 -23.82 -22.24 1.88
C GLU A 44 -22.44 -22.62 1.33
N GLU A 45 -22.25 -23.90 0.99
CA GLU A 45 -20.97 -24.42 0.49
C GLU A 45 -20.49 -23.68 -0.77
N SER A 46 -21.41 -23.37 -1.69
CA SER A 46 -21.13 -22.57 -2.89
C SER A 46 -20.55 -21.19 -2.55
N THR A 47 -21.08 -20.55 -1.50
CA THR A 47 -20.62 -19.24 -1.04
C THR A 47 -19.28 -19.34 -0.30
N LYS A 48 -19.05 -20.39 0.49
CA LYS A 48 -17.75 -20.65 1.13
C LYS A 48 -16.64 -20.76 0.10
N LEU A 49 -16.86 -21.51 -1.00
CA LEU A 49 -15.88 -21.63 -2.08
C LEU A 49 -15.55 -20.28 -2.73
N ASN A 50 -16.56 -19.43 -2.96
CA ASN A 50 -16.35 -18.09 -3.51
C ASN A 50 -15.56 -17.19 -2.54
N VAL A 51 -15.86 -17.24 -1.24
CA VAL A 51 -15.12 -16.49 -0.22
C VAL A 51 -13.66 -16.93 -0.16
N LEU A 52 -13.42 -18.24 -0.18
CA LEU A 52 -12.07 -18.80 -0.18
C LEU A 52 -11.31 -18.42 -1.46
N SER A 53 -11.96 -18.45 -2.62
CA SER A 53 -11.38 -18.00 -3.89
C SER A 53 -11.03 -16.52 -3.87
N LYS A 54 -11.92 -15.66 -3.33
CA LYS A 54 -11.64 -14.23 -3.15
C LYS A 54 -10.45 -14.00 -2.22
N LEU A 55 -10.39 -14.74 -1.11
CA LEU A 55 -9.28 -14.68 -0.17
C LEU A 55 -7.98 -15.13 -0.84
N ASP A 56 -8.03 -16.18 -1.67
CA ASP A 56 -6.87 -16.73 -2.38
C ASP A 56 -6.31 -15.75 -3.42
N ASN A 57 -7.17 -15.00 -4.10
CA ASN A 57 -6.80 -13.97 -5.07
C ASN A 57 -6.52 -12.58 -4.46
N MET A 58 -6.60 -12.44 -3.14
CA MET A 58 -6.36 -11.16 -2.48
C MET A 58 -4.86 -10.86 -2.46
N GLU A 59 -4.49 -9.68 -2.95
CA GLU A 59 -3.11 -9.21 -2.95
C GLU A 59 -2.94 -8.09 -1.93
N SER A 60 -1.69 -7.71 -1.65
CA SER A 60 -1.42 -6.59 -0.76
C SER A 60 -0.19 -5.81 -1.16
N LEU A 61 -0.30 -4.48 -1.06
CA LEU A 61 0.79 -3.54 -1.17
C LEU A 61 1.23 -3.11 0.23
N VAL A 62 2.51 -3.31 0.56
CA VAL A 62 3.06 -3.00 1.88
C VAL A 62 4.20 -1.99 1.76
N SER A 63 4.10 -0.94 2.56
CA SER A 63 5.00 0.20 2.66
C SER A 63 4.98 1.11 1.41
N TYR A 64 5.76 0.78 0.38
CA TYR A 64 5.94 1.60 -0.83
C TYR A 64 6.52 0.77 -1.98
N SER A 65 6.42 1.27 -3.23
CA SER A 65 7.08 0.67 -4.41
C SER A 65 8.58 0.96 -4.39
N GLU A 66 9.43 0.00 -4.74
CA GLU A 66 10.87 0.26 -4.90
C GLU A 66 11.15 1.25 -6.05
N GLU A 67 10.22 1.36 -7.01
CA GLU A 67 10.29 2.29 -8.15
C GLU A 67 10.37 3.77 -7.72
N ILE A 68 9.92 4.14 -6.51
CA ILE A 68 10.04 5.53 -6.04
C ILE A 68 11.49 5.97 -5.87
N PHE A 69 12.41 5.02 -5.73
CA PHE A 69 13.84 5.27 -5.62
C PHE A 69 14.57 5.14 -6.95
N ASP A 70 13.90 4.65 -8.00
CA ASP A 70 14.46 4.62 -9.35
C ASP A 70 14.22 5.97 -10.03
N GLU A 71 15.30 6.72 -10.21
CA GLU A 71 15.29 8.02 -10.89
C GLU A 71 14.67 7.93 -12.29
N LYS A 72 14.88 6.81 -13.02
CA LYS A 72 14.33 6.64 -14.37
C LYS A 72 12.83 6.43 -14.34
N ALA A 73 12.33 5.65 -13.37
CA ALA A 73 10.90 5.44 -13.20
C ALA A 73 10.21 6.75 -12.81
N MET A 74 10.82 7.52 -11.91
CA MET A 74 10.30 8.82 -11.47
C MET A 74 10.31 9.87 -12.60
N GLU A 75 11.37 9.92 -13.41
CA GLU A 75 11.45 10.81 -14.57
C GLU A 75 10.44 10.41 -15.66
N TYR A 76 10.24 9.11 -15.88
CA TYR A 76 9.24 8.62 -16.83
C TYR A 76 7.82 9.02 -16.43
N GLU A 77 7.48 8.90 -15.14
CA GLU A 77 6.14 9.25 -14.65
C GLU A 77 5.92 10.77 -14.50
N TYR A 78 6.91 11.51 -13.99
CA TYR A 78 6.74 12.92 -13.59
C TYR A 78 7.54 13.93 -14.43
N GLY A 79 8.30 13.52 -15.45
CA GLY A 79 9.16 14.42 -16.24
C GLY A 79 8.41 15.55 -16.96
N GLU A 80 7.11 15.36 -17.24
CA GLU A 80 6.25 16.41 -17.83
C GLU A 80 5.71 17.43 -16.80
N LEU A 81 5.90 17.18 -15.50
CA LEU A 81 5.41 18.05 -14.43
C LEU A 81 6.37 19.23 -14.20
N TYR A 82 5.93 20.41 -14.60
CA TYR A 82 6.66 21.66 -14.35
C TYR A 82 6.18 22.36 -13.07
N VAL A 83 7.10 22.58 -12.13
CA VAL A 83 6.85 23.29 -10.85
C VAL A 83 7.95 24.32 -10.64
N ASP A 84 7.56 25.57 -10.39
CA ASP A 84 8.46 26.67 -10.01
C ASP A 84 8.26 27.03 -8.54
N LYS A 85 9.36 27.14 -7.80
CA LYS A 85 9.37 27.53 -6.38
C LYS A 85 8.94 28.98 -6.16
N MET A 86 9.12 29.84 -7.16
CA MET A 86 8.81 31.27 -7.07
C MET A 86 7.36 31.59 -7.48
N ASP A 87 6.70 30.67 -8.19
CA ASP A 87 5.34 30.84 -8.68
C ASP A 87 4.42 29.70 -8.24
N MET A 88 3.91 29.83 -7.02
CA MET A 88 3.03 28.83 -6.41
C MET A 88 1.74 28.68 -7.21
N PHE A 89 1.14 29.78 -7.67
CA PHE A 89 -0.14 29.73 -8.36
C PHE A 89 -0.03 28.95 -9.67
N TRP A 90 0.95 29.30 -10.52
CA TRP A 90 1.14 28.59 -11.78
C TRP A 90 1.58 27.14 -11.57
N SER A 91 2.37 26.87 -10.53
CA SER A 91 2.71 25.50 -10.14
C SER A 91 1.48 24.65 -9.79
N MET A 92 0.52 25.21 -9.05
CA MET A 92 -0.74 24.52 -8.74
C MET A 92 -1.58 24.26 -10.01
N VAL A 93 -1.64 25.23 -10.92
CA VAL A 93 -2.34 25.09 -12.21
C VAL A 93 -1.68 23.99 -13.06
N ASN A 94 -0.36 23.99 -13.14
CA ASN A 94 0.40 22.98 -13.88
C ASN A 94 0.23 21.59 -13.28
N ALA A 95 0.28 21.45 -11.95
CA ALA A 95 0.03 20.19 -11.26
C ALA A 95 -1.39 19.67 -11.56
N SER A 96 -2.42 20.54 -11.49
CA SER A 96 -3.79 20.14 -11.82
C SER A 96 -3.94 19.70 -13.28
N ARG A 97 -3.29 20.39 -14.22
CA ARG A 97 -3.28 20.02 -15.64
C ARG A 97 -2.59 18.68 -15.84
N PHE A 98 -1.45 18.46 -15.21
CA PHE A 98 -0.69 17.22 -15.25
C PHE A 98 -1.50 16.04 -14.72
N SER A 99 -2.15 16.17 -13.55
CA SER A 99 -2.99 15.09 -12.99
C SER A 99 -4.12 14.68 -13.93
N ARG A 100 -4.75 15.65 -14.61
CA ARG A 100 -5.78 15.36 -15.62
C ARG A 100 -5.21 14.66 -16.85
N GLN A 101 -4.06 15.10 -17.34
CA GLN A 101 -3.39 14.47 -18.48
C GLN A 101 -3.00 13.03 -18.17
N LEU A 102 -2.48 12.77 -16.96
CA LEU A 102 -2.14 11.42 -16.50
C LEU A 102 -3.37 10.50 -16.48
N LEU A 103 -4.49 10.98 -15.94
CA LEU A 103 -5.75 10.24 -15.95
C LEU A 103 -6.23 9.92 -17.37
N LEU A 104 -6.12 10.88 -18.29
CA LEU A 104 -6.50 10.69 -19.69
C LEU A 104 -5.58 9.71 -20.44
N LYS A 105 -4.27 9.73 -20.16
CA LYS A 105 -3.31 8.77 -20.72
C LYS A 105 -3.66 7.33 -20.32
N ARG A 106 -4.18 7.13 -19.10
CA ARG A 106 -4.55 5.82 -18.55
C ARG A 106 -5.91 5.30 -19.02
N LEU A 107 -6.79 6.14 -19.57
CA LEU A 107 -8.17 5.78 -19.89
C LEU A 107 -8.33 4.55 -20.81
N ARG A 108 -7.33 4.27 -21.66
CA ARG A 108 -7.33 3.12 -22.60
C ARG A 108 -6.22 2.12 -22.33
N GLN A 109 -5.53 2.25 -21.19
CA GLN A 109 -4.49 1.33 -20.80
C GLN A 109 -5.08 0.24 -19.88
N PRO A 110 -4.48 -0.97 -19.87
CA PRO A 110 -4.87 -1.99 -18.91
C PRO A 110 -4.62 -1.49 -17.48
N VAL A 111 -5.51 -1.87 -16.56
CA VAL A 111 -5.37 -1.51 -15.15
C VAL A 111 -4.22 -2.31 -14.54
N GLU A 112 -3.18 -1.62 -14.08
CA GLU A 112 -2.10 -2.24 -13.32
C GLU A 112 -2.58 -2.59 -11.91
N ARG A 113 -2.67 -3.89 -11.61
CA ARG A 113 -3.23 -4.36 -10.33
C ARG A 113 -2.40 -3.91 -9.13
N LEU A 114 -1.07 -3.91 -9.27
CA LEU A 114 -0.12 -3.63 -8.19
C LEU A 114 0.48 -2.21 -8.22
N GLY A 115 -0.02 -1.33 -9.11
CA GLY A 115 0.51 0.03 -9.24
C GLY A 115 0.18 0.90 -8.01
N TRP A 116 1.18 1.54 -7.42
CA TRP A 116 0.98 2.43 -6.25
C TRP A 116 0.33 3.78 -6.62
N LEU A 117 0.53 4.21 -7.86
CA LEU A 117 0.23 5.56 -8.33
C LEU A 117 -1.27 5.92 -8.32
N ASP A 118 -2.13 4.92 -8.52
CA ASP A 118 -3.60 5.09 -8.47
C ASP A 118 -4.19 4.81 -7.08
N ASN A 119 -3.39 4.23 -6.19
CA ASN A 119 -3.90 3.63 -4.97
C ASN A 119 -3.86 4.62 -3.82
N THR A 120 -2.67 4.98 -3.35
CA THR A 120 -2.50 5.85 -2.17
C THR A 120 -1.05 6.29 -2.00
N SER A 121 -0.87 7.52 -1.50
CA SER A 121 0.45 8.02 -1.11
C SER A 121 1.05 7.18 0.01
N PRO A 122 2.34 6.79 -0.07
CA PRO A 122 3.04 6.05 0.98
C PRO A 122 3.01 6.73 2.37
N MET A 123 2.82 8.05 2.39
CA MET A 123 2.80 8.87 3.61
C MET A 123 1.46 8.85 4.35
N THR A 124 0.45 8.17 3.80
CA THR A 124 -0.89 8.10 4.39
C THR A 124 -0.89 7.25 5.67
N ILE A 125 -1.46 7.77 6.75
CA ILE A 125 -1.64 7.03 8.02
C ILE A 125 -3.02 6.36 7.98
N ASN A 126 -3.14 5.28 7.22
CA ASN A 126 -4.37 4.48 7.16
C ASN A 126 -4.09 3.07 6.60
N ALA A 127 -5.05 2.16 6.71
CA ALA A 127 -5.12 0.93 5.93
C ALA A 127 -6.33 1.01 5.00
N LEU A 128 -6.18 0.55 3.75
CA LEU A 128 -7.22 0.70 2.73
C LEU A 128 -7.47 -0.63 2.02
N TYR A 129 -8.72 -0.88 1.65
CA TYR A 129 -9.09 -2.00 0.79
C TYR A 129 -9.69 -1.48 -0.51
N ASN A 130 -9.07 -1.84 -1.63
CA ASN A 130 -9.60 -1.59 -2.97
C ASN A 130 -10.39 -2.82 -3.44
N PHE A 131 -11.72 -2.69 -3.49
CA PHE A 131 -12.62 -3.80 -3.85
C PHE A 131 -12.53 -4.17 -5.33
N GLU A 132 -12.24 -3.23 -6.23
CA GLU A 132 -12.15 -3.48 -7.67
C GLU A 132 -10.95 -4.35 -8.00
N ARG A 133 -9.82 -4.11 -7.32
CA ARG A 133 -8.57 -4.84 -7.52
C ARG A 133 -8.38 -6.01 -6.53
N ASN A 134 -9.28 -6.16 -5.56
CA ASN A 134 -9.17 -7.07 -4.42
C ASN A 134 -7.81 -6.94 -3.70
N LEU A 135 -7.45 -5.70 -3.38
CA LEU A 135 -6.11 -5.32 -2.92
C LEU A 135 -6.15 -4.64 -1.56
N ILE A 136 -5.34 -5.12 -0.62
CA ILE A 136 -5.10 -4.46 0.67
C ILE A 136 -3.89 -3.53 0.53
N ILE A 137 -4.01 -2.28 0.96
CA ILE A 137 -2.94 -1.29 0.89
C ILE A 137 -2.57 -0.89 2.32
N LEU A 138 -1.31 -1.14 2.68
CA LEU A 138 -0.69 -0.77 3.95
C LEU A 138 0.47 0.18 3.65
N PRO A 139 0.24 1.51 3.67
CA PRO A 139 1.27 2.50 3.37
C PRO A 139 2.41 2.51 4.39
N MET A 140 3.53 3.14 4.03
CA MET A 140 4.74 3.18 4.85
C MET A 140 4.50 3.68 6.28
N MET A 141 3.59 4.63 6.46
CA MET A 141 3.39 5.25 7.76
C MET A 141 2.75 4.32 8.82
N ILE A 142 1.97 3.31 8.41
CA ILE A 142 1.45 2.28 9.33
C ILE A 142 2.48 1.18 9.60
N THR A 143 3.53 1.09 8.78
CA THR A 143 4.66 0.14 8.96
C THR A 143 5.78 0.71 9.84
N ARG A 144 5.49 1.78 10.58
CA ARG A 144 6.43 2.49 11.47
C ARG A 144 5.85 2.60 12.89
N PRO A 145 6.70 2.87 13.90
CA PRO A 145 6.22 3.18 15.24
C PRO A 145 5.21 4.34 15.20
N PRO A 146 4.14 4.31 16.01
CA PRO A 146 3.83 3.35 17.08
C PRO A 146 3.09 2.09 16.62
N PHE A 147 2.76 1.95 15.33
CA PHE A 147 1.94 0.85 14.83
C PHE A 147 2.75 -0.41 14.52
N ALA A 148 3.97 -0.22 14.03
CA ALA A 148 4.88 -1.31 13.75
C ALA A 148 6.34 -1.00 14.13
N ASP A 149 6.84 -1.73 15.11
CA ASP A 149 8.21 -1.62 15.64
C ASP A 149 8.73 -2.98 16.12
N SER A 150 9.81 -3.50 15.53
CA SER A 150 10.37 -4.81 15.88
C SER A 150 10.71 -4.98 17.36
N GLY A 151 10.86 -3.88 18.12
CA GLY A 151 11.03 -3.90 19.57
C GLY A 151 9.76 -4.15 20.39
N MET A 152 8.56 -4.10 19.81
CA MET A 152 7.29 -4.28 20.52
C MET A 152 6.86 -5.74 20.62
N PRO A 153 6.16 -6.14 21.71
CA PRO A 153 5.62 -7.50 21.83
C PRO A 153 4.56 -7.77 20.75
N LEU A 154 4.56 -8.98 20.18
CA LEU A 154 3.66 -9.38 19.10
C LEU A 154 2.17 -9.13 19.39
N CYS A 155 1.73 -9.30 20.64
CA CYS A 155 0.33 -9.04 21.01
C CYS A 155 -0.08 -7.59 20.78
N ALA A 156 0.81 -6.62 21.02
CA ALA A 156 0.53 -5.20 20.77
C ALA A 156 0.34 -4.92 19.28
N PHE A 157 1.14 -5.55 18.43
CA PHE A 157 1.01 -5.46 16.97
C PHE A 157 -0.32 -5.98 16.45
N TYR A 158 -0.74 -7.16 16.90
CA TYR A 158 -2.04 -7.72 16.48
C TYR A 158 -3.18 -6.78 16.85
N CYS A 159 -3.14 -6.14 18.02
CA CYS A 159 -4.19 -5.19 18.42
C CYS A 159 -4.19 -3.90 17.60
N LEU A 160 -3.01 -3.34 17.30
CA LEU A 160 -2.89 -2.03 16.65
C LEU A 160 -3.16 -2.06 15.13
N LEU A 161 -2.93 -3.19 14.48
CA LEU A 161 -3.17 -3.37 13.03
C LEU A 161 -4.56 -3.94 12.69
N LEU A 162 -5.41 -4.21 13.70
CA LEU A 162 -6.75 -4.79 13.54
C LEU A 162 -7.90 -3.77 13.69
N ILE A 163 -7.61 -2.47 13.66
CA ILE A 163 -8.61 -1.38 13.68
C ILE A 163 -8.76 -0.83 12.27
#